data_AF-A0A9L0JFV8-F1
#
_entry.id   AF-A0A9L0JFV8-F1
#
_cell.length_a   1.000
_cell.length_b   1.000
_cell.length_c   1.000
_cell.angle_alpha   90.00
_cell.angle_beta   90.00
_cell.angle_gamma   90.00
#
_symmetry.space_group_name_H-M   'P 1'
#
loop_
_entity.id
_entity.type
_entity.pdbx_description
1 polymer ?
#
loop_
_entity_poly.entity_id
_entity_poly.type
_entity_poly.pdbx_seq_one_letter_code
_entity_poly.pdbx_strand_id
1 'polypeptide(L)'
;MALLAALLRGGARGRSPLLRRLAQDVMVAGGMESMSNVPYIMNRGATPYGGVKLEDLIVKDGLTDVYNKIHMGNCAENTAKKLNIARDEQDTFAINSYTRSKAAWEAGKFANEVIPVTVAVKGKPDVVVKEDEEYKRVDFSKVPKLKAVFQKENGTVTAANASTLNDGAAAVVLMTADAARRLNVKPLARIAAFADAAVEPIDFPIAPAYAVPKVLKDAGLKKEDITMWEVNEAFSVVVLANIKMLELDPQKVNINGGAVSLGHPIGMSGARLVVHLTHALKQGEYGLASICNGGGGASAILIQKL
;
A
#
# COMPACT_ATOMS: atom_id res chain seq x y z
N MET A 1 -1.95 -4.55 5.90
CA MET A 1 -3.16 -5.34 5.54
C MET A 1 -3.04 -6.81 5.85
N ALA A 2 -1.97 -7.51 5.46
CA ALA A 2 -1.81 -8.94 5.79
C ALA A 2 -1.92 -9.22 7.30
N LEU A 3 -1.32 -8.36 8.15
CA LEU A 3 -1.47 -8.44 9.61
C LEU A 3 -2.91 -8.15 10.07
N LEU A 4 -3.57 -7.15 9.49
CA LEU A 4 -4.98 -6.82 9.77
C LEU A 4 -5.90 -8.01 9.41
N ALA A 5 -5.67 -8.64 8.25
CA ALA A 5 -6.38 -9.84 7.81
C ALA A 5 -6.03 -11.06 8.66
N ALA A 6 -4.78 -11.23 9.10
CA ALA A 6 -4.34 -12.30 9.98
C ALA A 6 -4.98 -12.20 11.37
N LEU A 7 -5.10 -11.00 11.93
CA LEU A 7 -5.80 -10.78 13.20
C LEU A 7 -7.28 -11.19 13.10
N LEU A 8 -7.92 -10.95 11.96
CA LEU A 8 -9.30 -11.40 11.70
C LEU A 8 -9.43 -12.90 11.41
N ARG A 9 -8.33 -13.62 11.16
CA ARG A 9 -8.32 -15.08 10.90
C ARG A 9 -8.22 -15.94 12.16
N GLY A 10 -8.04 -15.34 13.34
CA GLY A 10 -8.01 -16.08 14.61
C GLY A 10 -9.35 -16.76 14.89
N GLY A 11 -9.50 -18.02 14.47
CA GLY A 11 -10.64 -18.88 14.81
C GLY A 11 -11.24 -19.71 13.67
N ALA A 12 -10.54 -20.78 13.26
CA ALA A 12 -11.00 -21.97 12.51
C ALA A 12 -12.06 -21.84 11.38
N ARG A 13 -11.64 -22.28 10.18
CA ARG A 13 -12.42 -22.64 8.96
C ARG A 13 -13.94 -22.73 9.17
N GLY A 14 -14.69 -21.75 8.69
CA GLY A 14 -16.16 -21.82 8.58
C GLY A 14 -16.78 -20.47 8.17
N ARG A 15 -17.72 -20.50 7.22
CA ARG A 15 -18.52 -19.36 6.74
C ARG A 15 -19.40 -18.81 7.88
N SER A 16 -18.97 -17.77 8.59
CA SER A 16 -19.77 -17.07 9.63
C SER A 16 -19.12 -15.71 9.96
N PRO A 17 -19.89 -14.65 10.31
CA PRO A 17 -19.43 -13.25 10.32
C PRO A 17 -18.12 -13.00 11.09
N LEU A 18 -17.26 -12.20 10.43
CA LEU A 18 -15.82 -11.93 10.61
C LEU A 18 -15.28 -11.64 12.03
N LEU A 19 -16.11 -11.48 13.05
CA LEU A 19 -15.68 -11.11 14.40
C LEU A 19 -16.20 -12.01 15.52
N ARG A 20 -17.05 -13.01 15.24
CA ARG A 20 -17.67 -13.86 16.29
C ARG A 20 -16.71 -14.86 16.96
N ARG A 21 -15.42 -14.90 16.57
CA ARG A 21 -14.44 -15.88 17.07
C ARG A 21 -13.10 -15.28 17.48
N LEU A 22 -12.97 -13.95 17.52
CA LEU A 22 -11.79 -13.34 18.11
C LEU A 22 -11.73 -13.68 19.59
N ALA A 23 -10.55 -14.04 20.09
CA ALA A 23 -10.30 -14.22 21.52
C ALA A 23 -10.39 -12.89 22.32
N GLN A 24 -10.45 -11.76 21.62
CA GLN A 24 -10.45 -10.40 22.17
C GLN A 24 -11.59 -9.59 21.53
N ASP A 25 -12.21 -8.70 22.30
CA ASP A 25 -13.34 -7.89 21.85
C ASP A 25 -12.93 -6.47 21.40
N VAL A 26 -11.74 -6.02 21.78
CA VAL A 26 -11.09 -4.76 21.35
C VAL A 26 -9.60 -5.02 21.08
N MET A 27 -9.08 -4.51 19.95
CA MET A 27 -7.68 -4.65 19.54
C MET A 27 -7.19 -3.40 18.81
N VAL A 28 -5.87 -3.18 18.82
CA VAL A 28 -5.20 -2.25 17.91
C VAL A 28 -4.50 -3.06 16.83
N ALA A 29 -4.64 -2.63 15.57
CA ALA A 29 -3.96 -3.22 14.43
C ALA A 29 -3.37 -2.11 13.57
N GLY A 30 -2.28 -2.39 12.88
CA GLY A 30 -1.61 -1.36 12.10
C GLY A 30 -0.41 -1.89 11.34
N GLY A 31 0.47 -0.97 10.99
CA GLY A 31 1.75 -1.24 10.35
C GLY A 31 2.65 -0.03 10.46
N MET A 32 3.95 -0.26 10.55
CA MET A 32 4.96 0.77 10.66
C MET A 32 6.22 0.33 9.94
N GLU A 33 6.98 1.29 9.42
CA GLU A 33 8.30 1.06 8.87
C GLU A 33 9.16 2.29 9.10
N SER A 34 10.46 2.08 9.37
CA SER A 34 11.45 3.14 9.22
C SER A 34 12.57 2.67 8.31
N MET A 35 12.38 2.90 7.01
CA MET A 35 13.36 2.55 5.99
C MET A 35 14.66 3.33 6.16
N SER A 36 14.61 4.55 6.68
CA SER A 36 15.80 5.37 6.96
C SER A 36 16.73 4.75 8.02
N ASN A 37 16.20 3.87 8.88
CA ASN A 37 16.96 3.23 9.97
C ASN A 37 17.27 1.74 9.70
N VAL A 38 16.94 1.22 8.52
CA VAL A 38 17.26 -0.16 8.17
C VAL A 38 18.79 -0.33 8.06
N PRO A 39 19.40 -1.28 8.78
CA PRO A 39 20.84 -1.40 8.84
C PRO A 39 21.41 -2.22 7.67
N TYR A 40 22.73 -2.15 7.52
CA TYR A 40 23.50 -3.13 6.75
C TYR A 40 23.80 -4.37 7.62
N ILE A 41 24.01 -5.52 6.99
CA ILE A 41 24.35 -6.76 7.68
C ILE A 41 25.66 -7.38 7.20
N MET A 42 26.25 -8.18 8.10
CA MET A 42 27.38 -9.07 7.83
C MET A 42 27.00 -10.48 8.27
N ASN A 43 27.38 -11.49 7.49
CA ASN A 43 27.18 -12.88 7.88
C ASN A 43 27.98 -13.22 9.14
N ARG A 44 27.38 -14.02 10.03
CA ARG A 44 28.08 -14.58 11.19
C ARG A 44 29.08 -15.65 10.73
N GLY A 45 30.29 -15.64 11.29
CA GLY A 45 31.31 -16.66 11.04
C GLY A 45 32.68 -16.06 10.79
N ALA A 46 33.60 -16.86 10.27
CA ALA A 46 34.91 -16.39 9.86
C ALA A 46 34.80 -15.49 8.62
N THR A 47 35.45 -14.33 8.67
CA THR A 47 35.57 -13.43 7.52
C THR A 47 36.39 -14.08 6.41
N PRO A 48 35.86 -14.28 5.19
CA PRO A 48 36.60 -14.89 4.10
C PRO A 48 37.86 -14.10 3.73
N TYR A 49 38.93 -14.79 3.35
CA TYR A 49 40.11 -14.17 2.73
C TYR A 49 39.72 -13.48 1.42
N GLY A 50 40.16 -12.24 1.20
CA GLY A 50 39.80 -11.43 0.03
C GLY A 50 38.66 -10.42 0.26
N GLY A 51 38.02 -10.43 1.43
CA GLY A 51 37.06 -9.40 1.86
C GLY A 51 35.62 -9.89 1.98
N VAL A 52 34.76 -9.04 2.53
CA VAL A 52 33.33 -9.30 2.73
C VAL A 52 32.52 -8.09 2.26
N LYS A 53 31.38 -8.37 1.62
CA LYS A 53 30.39 -7.36 1.27
C LYS A 53 29.38 -7.25 2.41
N LEU A 54 29.21 -6.04 2.96
CA LEU A 54 28.06 -5.75 3.81
C LEU A 54 26.83 -5.56 2.92
N GLU A 55 25.74 -6.24 3.24
CA GLU A 55 24.52 -6.20 2.43
C GLU A 55 23.52 -5.22 3.04
N ASP A 56 22.94 -4.37 2.20
CA ASP A 56 21.85 -3.46 2.58
C ASP A 56 20.55 -4.27 2.74
N LEU A 57 19.93 -4.24 3.92
CA LEU A 57 18.70 -4.99 4.19
C LEU A 57 17.48 -4.47 3.44
N ILE A 58 17.42 -3.18 3.08
CA ILE A 58 16.33 -2.65 2.24
C ILE A 58 16.31 -3.42 0.92
N VAL A 59 17.49 -3.53 0.30
CA VAL A 59 17.63 -4.24 -0.97
C VAL A 59 17.46 -5.74 -0.77
N LYS A 60 18.18 -6.33 0.19
CA LYS A 60 18.25 -7.79 0.35
C LYS A 60 16.93 -8.41 0.80
N ASP A 61 16.33 -7.89 1.86
CA ASP A 61 15.17 -8.51 2.51
C ASP A 61 13.86 -7.86 2.06
N GLY A 62 13.89 -6.57 1.68
CA GLY A 62 12.70 -5.83 1.28
C GLY A 62 12.38 -5.89 -0.22
N LEU A 63 13.38 -5.64 -1.07
CA LEU A 63 13.15 -5.26 -2.48
C LEU A 63 13.73 -6.23 -3.52
N THR A 64 14.36 -7.32 -3.10
CA THR A 64 14.88 -8.36 -4.02
C THR A 64 13.96 -9.56 -4.06
N ASP A 65 13.51 -9.94 -5.26
CA ASP A 65 12.81 -11.20 -5.45
C ASP A 65 13.78 -12.36 -5.24
N VAL A 66 13.51 -13.21 -4.25
CA VAL A 66 14.41 -14.31 -3.86
C VAL A 66 14.61 -15.34 -5.00
N TYR A 67 13.58 -15.56 -5.82
CA TYR A 67 13.57 -16.61 -6.82
C TYR A 67 14.26 -16.17 -8.11
N ASN A 68 13.93 -14.97 -8.58
CA ASN A 68 14.44 -14.39 -9.81
C ASN A 68 15.75 -13.61 -9.60
N LYS A 69 16.09 -13.27 -8.35
CA LYS A 69 17.29 -12.51 -7.97
C LYS A 69 17.38 -11.14 -8.67
N ILE A 70 16.24 -10.48 -8.79
CA ILE A 70 16.06 -9.16 -9.41
C ILE A 70 15.29 -8.22 -8.47
N HIS A 71 15.37 -6.92 -8.72
CA HIS A 71 14.63 -5.93 -7.95
C HIS A 71 13.11 -6.03 -8.24
N MET A 72 12.24 -5.68 -7.28
CA MET A 72 10.78 -5.58 -7.50
C MET A 72 10.42 -4.73 -8.73
N GLY A 73 11.22 -3.71 -9.02
CA GLY A 73 11.07 -2.87 -10.21
C GLY A 73 11.28 -3.62 -11.54
N ASN A 74 12.13 -4.65 -11.57
CA ASN A 74 12.26 -5.52 -12.75
C ASN A 74 11.04 -6.43 -12.94
N CYS A 75 10.41 -6.87 -11.84
CA CYS A 75 9.14 -7.61 -11.92
C CYS A 75 8.02 -6.72 -12.48
N ALA A 76 7.99 -5.44 -12.07
CA ALA A 76 7.09 -4.43 -12.61
C ALA A 76 7.28 -4.22 -14.14
N GLU A 77 8.52 -4.15 -14.62
CA GLU A 77 8.83 -4.09 -16.07
C GLU A 77 8.30 -5.32 -16.82
N ASN A 78 8.41 -6.51 -16.23
CA ASN A 78 7.85 -7.74 -16.82
C ASN A 78 6.32 -7.64 -17.00
N THR A 79 5.59 -7.12 -16.01
CA THR A 79 4.15 -6.88 -16.17
C THR A 79 3.86 -5.77 -17.19
N ALA A 80 4.63 -4.68 -17.18
CA ALA A 80 4.48 -3.60 -18.17
C ALA A 80 4.56 -4.14 -19.59
N LYS A 81 5.56 -5.00 -19.86
CA LYS A 81 5.71 -5.69 -21.14
C LYS A 81 4.56 -6.64 -21.44
N LYS A 82 4.18 -7.53 -20.52
CA LYS A 82 3.10 -8.53 -20.73
C LYS A 82 1.75 -7.88 -21.04
N LEU A 83 1.44 -6.76 -20.39
CA LEU A 83 0.17 -6.06 -20.54
C LEU A 83 0.22 -4.87 -21.50
N ASN A 84 1.35 -4.64 -22.17
CA ASN A 84 1.57 -3.50 -23.07
C ASN A 84 1.22 -2.15 -22.39
N ILE A 85 1.72 -1.94 -21.17
CA ILE A 85 1.56 -0.68 -20.43
C ILE A 85 2.79 0.18 -20.71
N ALA A 86 2.62 1.20 -21.52
CA ALA A 86 3.71 2.03 -22.00
C ALA A 86 4.22 3.02 -20.94
N ARG A 87 5.37 3.63 -21.24
CA ARG A 87 6.05 4.59 -20.36
C ARG A 87 5.22 5.85 -20.12
N ASP A 88 4.61 6.39 -21.16
CA ASP A 88 3.79 7.60 -21.13
C ASP A 88 2.52 7.40 -20.28
N GLU A 89 1.91 6.21 -20.32
CA GLU A 89 0.79 5.85 -19.43
C GLU A 89 1.22 5.87 -17.95
N GLN A 90 2.38 5.28 -17.63
CA GLN A 90 2.91 5.23 -16.27
C GLN A 90 3.28 6.62 -15.74
N ASP A 91 3.89 7.46 -16.57
CA ASP A 91 4.23 8.84 -16.22
C ASP A 91 2.98 9.70 -16.04
N THR A 92 1.97 9.52 -16.89
CA THR A 92 0.67 10.21 -16.76
C THR A 92 -0.01 9.84 -15.45
N PHE A 93 -0.01 8.55 -15.10
CA PHE A 93 -0.54 8.08 -13.82
C PHE A 93 0.22 8.70 -12.64
N ALA A 94 1.55 8.72 -12.70
CA ALA A 94 2.38 9.29 -11.64
C ALA A 94 2.07 10.79 -11.42
N ILE A 95 2.05 11.58 -12.50
CA ILE A 95 1.70 13.01 -12.45
C ILE A 95 0.31 13.21 -11.83
N ASN A 96 -0.66 12.37 -12.21
CA ASN A 96 -2.00 12.40 -11.62
C ASN A 96 -1.99 12.06 -10.12
N SER A 97 -1.18 11.08 -9.66
CA SER A 97 -1.05 10.75 -8.23
C SER A 97 -0.49 11.91 -7.41
N TYR A 98 0.59 12.55 -7.89
CA TYR A 98 1.14 13.78 -7.27
C TYR A 98 0.13 14.92 -7.25
N THR A 99 -0.60 15.13 -8.35
CA THR A 99 -1.63 16.18 -8.46
C THR A 99 -2.77 15.94 -7.47
N ARG A 100 -3.25 14.69 -7.35
CA ARG A 100 -4.31 14.31 -6.41
C ARG A 100 -3.86 14.44 -4.96
N SER A 101 -2.63 14.05 -4.65
CA SER A 101 -2.04 14.18 -3.31
C SER A 101 -2.00 15.64 -2.89
N LYS A 102 -1.47 16.53 -3.74
CA LYS A 102 -1.43 17.96 -3.49
C LYS A 102 -2.83 18.54 -3.26
N ALA A 103 -3.77 18.23 -4.15
CA ALA A 103 -5.14 18.73 -4.03
C ALA A 103 -5.83 18.23 -2.74
N ALA A 104 -5.58 16.98 -2.32
CA ALA A 104 -6.15 16.43 -1.10
C ALA A 104 -5.56 17.06 0.18
N TRP A 105 -4.26 17.35 0.18
CA TRP A 105 -3.59 18.09 1.25
C TRP A 105 -4.08 19.54 1.34
N GLU A 106 -4.14 20.26 0.22
CA GLU A 106 -4.65 21.64 0.16
C GLU A 106 -6.12 21.73 0.58
N ALA A 107 -6.93 20.72 0.26
CA ALA A 107 -8.34 20.63 0.67
C ALA A 107 -8.55 20.11 2.10
N GLY A 108 -7.47 19.82 2.86
CA GLY A 108 -7.56 19.36 4.24
C GLY A 108 -8.17 17.97 4.42
N LYS A 109 -8.16 17.12 3.38
CA LYS A 109 -8.79 15.79 3.42
C LYS A 109 -8.13 14.82 4.41
N PHE A 110 -6.86 15.05 4.71
CA PHE A 110 -6.07 14.23 5.63
C PHE A 110 -6.19 14.64 7.11
N ALA A 111 -6.93 15.71 7.42
CA ALA A 111 -6.95 16.32 8.74
C ALA A 111 -7.44 15.38 9.87
N ASN A 112 -8.26 14.38 9.53
CA ASN A 112 -8.79 13.42 10.49
C ASN A 112 -8.00 12.10 10.55
N GLU A 113 -6.99 11.91 9.69
CA GLU A 113 -6.18 10.69 9.64
C GLU A 113 -4.69 10.91 9.91
N VAL A 114 -4.18 12.12 9.72
CA VAL A 114 -2.78 12.47 10.02
C VAL A 114 -2.70 13.22 11.34
N ILE A 115 -1.83 12.74 12.22
CA ILE A 115 -1.44 13.41 13.46
C ILE A 115 -0.02 13.98 13.31
N PRO A 116 0.25 15.22 13.77
CA PRO A 116 1.58 15.80 13.68
C PRO A 116 2.56 15.11 14.65
N VAL A 117 3.83 15.02 14.23
CA VAL A 117 4.94 14.49 15.03
C VAL A 117 5.98 15.58 15.25
N THR A 118 6.34 15.82 16.51
CA THR A 118 7.43 16.75 16.86
C THR A 118 8.74 15.99 16.96
N VAL A 119 9.71 16.36 16.14
CA VAL A 119 11.07 15.82 16.13
C VAL A 119 11.98 16.76 16.92
N ALA A 120 12.40 16.29 18.10
CA ALA A 120 13.29 17.03 18.98
C ALA A 120 14.75 16.58 18.79
N VAL A 121 15.65 17.53 18.58
CA VAL A 121 17.10 17.29 18.50
C VAL A 121 17.80 18.21 19.50
N LYS A 122 18.59 17.62 20.41
CA LYS A 122 19.29 18.38 21.46
C LYS A 122 20.12 19.52 20.84
N GLY A 123 19.85 20.74 21.29
CA GLY A 123 20.54 21.95 20.82
C GLY A 123 20.01 22.54 19.51
N LYS A 124 18.89 22.05 18.97
CA LYS A 124 18.18 22.62 17.82
C LYS A 124 16.71 22.90 18.19
N PRO A 125 16.04 23.85 17.51
CA PRO A 125 14.60 24.00 17.63
C PRO A 125 13.88 22.72 17.18
N ASP A 126 12.78 22.40 17.85
CA ASP A 126 11.91 21.29 17.48
C ASP A 126 11.30 21.51 16.10
N VAL A 127 11.19 20.43 15.33
CA VAL A 127 10.56 20.43 14.01
C VAL A 127 9.23 19.69 14.09
N VAL A 128 8.12 20.37 13.77
CA VAL A 128 6.80 19.75 13.72
C VAL A 128 6.51 19.27 12.31
N VAL A 129 6.52 17.96 12.11
CA VAL A 129 6.12 17.30 10.86
C VAL A 129 4.62 17.05 10.92
N LYS A 130 3.85 17.79 10.13
CA LYS A 130 2.37 17.78 10.16
C LYS A 130 1.71 17.39 8.83
N GLU A 131 2.53 17.06 7.84
CA GLU A 131 2.10 16.82 6.47
C GLU A 131 3.09 15.87 5.79
N ASP A 132 2.61 15.04 4.87
CA ASP A 132 3.44 14.16 4.06
C ASP A 132 4.53 14.95 3.31
N GLU A 133 5.75 14.43 3.29
CA GLU A 133 6.88 15.15 2.69
C GLU A 133 7.00 14.92 1.18
N GLU A 134 6.74 13.70 0.72
CA GLU A 134 7.12 13.21 -0.60
C GLU A 134 6.41 13.91 -1.75
N TYR A 135 5.13 14.24 -1.60
CA TYR A 135 4.32 14.73 -2.73
C TYR A 135 4.77 16.12 -3.23
N LYS A 136 5.58 16.82 -2.43
CA LYS A 136 6.20 18.12 -2.77
C LYS A 136 7.49 17.96 -3.56
N ARG A 137 8.09 16.77 -3.59
CA ARG A 137 9.40 16.48 -4.17
C ARG A 137 9.29 16.02 -5.62
N VAL A 138 8.63 16.82 -6.46
CA VAL A 138 8.41 16.49 -7.87
C VAL A 138 8.65 17.68 -8.78
N ASP A 139 9.24 17.41 -9.95
CA ASP A 139 9.34 18.35 -11.07
C ASP A 139 8.69 17.68 -12.29
N PHE A 140 7.45 18.08 -12.60
CA PHE A 140 6.68 17.50 -13.70
C PHE A 140 7.38 17.64 -15.05
N SER A 141 8.20 18.67 -15.25
CA SER A 141 8.95 18.86 -16.50
C SER A 141 10.08 17.84 -16.70
N LYS A 142 10.51 17.17 -15.61
CA LYS A 142 11.56 16.15 -15.61
C LYS A 142 11.01 14.74 -15.71
N VAL A 143 9.77 14.48 -15.30
CA VAL A 143 9.15 13.15 -15.32
C VAL A 143 9.40 12.40 -16.65
N PRO A 144 9.03 12.93 -17.84
CA PRO A 144 9.25 12.24 -19.11
C PRO A 144 10.73 12.11 -19.52
N LYS A 145 11.64 12.87 -18.88
CA LYS A 145 13.07 12.89 -19.19
C LYS A 145 13.88 11.92 -18.34
N LEU A 146 13.28 11.34 -17.29
CA LEU A 146 13.97 10.38 -16.43
C LEU A 146 14.25 9.08 -17.19
N LYS A 147 15.45 8.53 -16.95
CA LYS A 147 15.85 7.21 -17.43
C LYS A 147 15.15 6.13 -16.61
N ALA A 148 14.82 5.01 -17.24
CA ALA A 148 14.40 3.82 -16.52
C ALA A 148 15.55 3.31 -15.64
N VAL A 149 15.24 3.00 -14.38
CA VAL A 149 16.27 2.72 -13.35
C VAL A 149 16.49 1.22 -13.13
N PHE A 150 15.50 0.39 -13.45
CA PHE A 150 15.57 -1.06 -13.23
C PHE A 150 15.97 -1.84 -14.48
N GLN A 151 15.61 -1.35 -15.67
CA GLN A 151 15.90 -2.01 -16.95
C GLN A 151 16.47 -1.01 -17.96
N LYS A 152 17.64 -1.32 -18.52
CA LYS A 152 18.33 -0.44 -19.48
C LYS A 152 17.64 -0.40 -20.84
N GLU A 153 17.29 -1.57 -21.37
CA GLU A 153 16.69 -1.70 -22.70
C GLU A 153 15.16 -1.68 -22.58
N ASN A 154 14.51 -0.75 -23.28
CA ASN A 154 13.05 -0.64 -23.32
C ASN A 154 12.36 -0.61 -21.94
N GLY A 155 13.06 -0.08 -20.92
CA GLY A 155 12.51 0.08 -19.57
C GLY A 155 11.49 1.22 -19.51
N THR A 156 10.48 1.04 -18.68
CA THR A 156 9.36 1.96 -18.49
C THR A 156 9.28 2.52 -17.06
N VAL A 157 9.88 1.84 -16.09
CA VAL A 157 9.82 2.21 -14.68
C VAL A 157 10.96 3.16 -14.32
N THR A 158 10.60 4.34 -13.80
CA THR A 158 11.50 5.41 -13.37
C THR A 158 11.33 5.73 -11.89
N ALA A 159 12.23 6.56 -11.36
CA ALA A 159 12.09 7.07 -9.99
C ALA A 159 10.82 7.91 -9.78
N ALA A 160 10.23 8.51 -10.82
CA ALA A 160 9.02 9.33 -10.67
C ALA A 160 7.71 8.52 -10.74
N ASN A 161 7.73 7.32 -11.35
CA ASN A 161 6.56 6.47 -11.53
C ASN A 161 6.63 5.16 -10.70
N ALA A 162 7.61 5.09 -9.80
CA ALA A 162 7.76 4.08 -8.76
C ALA A 162 7.49 4.71 -7.40
N SER A 163 7.08 3.91 -6.42
CA SER A 163 7.06 4.40 -5.04
C SER A 163 8.46 4.67 -4.49
N THR A 164 8.57 5.61 -3.56
CA THR A 164 9.82 5.96 -2.87
C THR A 164 10.05 5.13 -1.60
N LEU A 165 11.21 5.30 -0.97
CA LEU A 165 11.57 4.70 0.32
C LEU A 165 11.24 5.71 1.43
N ASN A 166 10.45 5.31 2.42
CA ASN A 166 9.88 6.26 3.38
C ASN A 166 9.76 5.69 4.79
N ASP A 167 9.51 6.58 5.74
CA ASP A 167 9.21 6.26 7.13
C ASP A 167 7.75 6.60 7.44
N GLY A 168 7.09 5.79 8.25
CA GLY A 168 5.72 6.08 8.69
C GLY A 168 5.05 4.94 9.44
N ALA A 169 3.95 5.27 10.13
CA ALA A 169 3.11 4.31 10.82
C ALA A 169 1.63 4.66 10.63
N ALA A 170 0.77 3.63 10.62
CA ALA A 170 -0.68 3.78 10.64
C ALA A 170 -1.29 2.72 11.57
N ALA A 171 -2.35 3.10 12.28
CA ALA A 171 -3.04 2.21 13.22
C ALA A 171 -4.56 2.44 13.19
N VAL A 172 -5.30 1.38 13.51
CA VAL A 172 -6.75 1.38 13.68
C VAL A 172 -7.12 0.69 14.99
N VAL A 173 -8.16 1.19 15.63
CA VAL A 173 -8.82 0.50 16.76
C VAL A 173 -9.94 -0.36 16.19
N LEU A 174 -9.85 -1.66 16.41
CA LEU A 174 -10.85 -2.63 16.02
C LEU A 174 -11.64 -3.08 17.24
N MET A 175 -12.94 -3.28 17.07
CA MET A 175 -13.81 -3.78 18.12
C MET A 175 -14.95 -4.58 17.54
N THR A 176 -15.47 -5.53 18.32
CA THR A 176 -16.76 -6.15 18.03
C THR A 176 -17.89 -5.12 18.16
N ALA A 177 -19.02 -5.37 17.50
CA ALA A 177 -20.19 -4.50 17.65
C ALA A 177 -20.73 -4.47 19.09
N ASP A 178 -20.58 -5.57 19.83
CA ASP A 178 -20.93 -5.65 21.25
C ASP A 178 -20.02 -4.79 22.12
N ALA A 179 -18.70 -4.82 21.89
CA ALA A 179 -17.76 -3.96 22.59
C ALA A 179 -17.99 -2.48 22.29
N ALA A 180 -18.28 -2.12 21.04
CA ALA A 180 -18.63 -0.75 20.66
C ALA A 180 -19.86 -0.23 21.42
N ARG A 181 -20.91 -1.06 21.52
CA ARG A 181 -22.11 -0.75 22.32
C ARG A 181 -21.81 -0.65 23.80
N ARG A 182 -21.07 -1.63 24.36
CA ARG A 182 -20.68 -1.69 25.77
C ARG A 182 -19.88 -0.47 26.20
N LEU A 183 -18.99 0.03 25.33
CA LEU A 183 -18.13 1.19 25.58
C LEU A 183 -18.77 2.52 25.16
N ASN A 184 -19.97 2.49 24.58
CA ASN A 184 -20.68 3.68 24.08
C ASN A 184 -19.85 4.53 23.10
N VAL A 185 -19.18 3.88 22.15
CA VAL A 185 -18.36 4.55 21.13
C VAL A 185 -19.01 4.42 19.74
N LYS A 186 -18.84 5.45 18.90
CA LYS A 186 -19.35 5.44 17.52
C LYS A 186 -18.39 4.70 16.59
N PRO A 187 -18.76 3.54 16.03
CA PRO A 187 -17.92 2.87 15.02
C PRO A 187 -17.91 3.68 13.73
N LEU A 188 -16.75 3.74 13.06
CA LEU A 188 -16.56 4.54 11.83
C LEU A 188 -16.87 3.75 10.55
N ALA A 189 -16.57 2.46 10.55
CA ALA A 189 -16.75 1.57 9.42
C ALA A 189 -16.88 0.11 9.91
N ARG A 190 -17.43 -0.75 9.05
CA ARG A 190 -17.51 -2.20 9.24
C ARG A 190 -16.59 -2.88 8.23
N ILE A 191 -15.76 -3.81 8.69
CA ILE A 191 -15.01 -4.71 7.81
C ILE A 191 -15.98 -5.77 7.28
N ALA A 192 -16.23 -5.78 5.98
CA ALA A 192 -17.24 -6.62 5.34
C ALA A 192 -16.67 -7.94 4.82
N ALA A 193 -15.48 -7.92 4.21
CA ALA A 193 -14.79 -9.10 3.71
C ALA A 193 -13.29 -8.82 3.51
N PHE A 194 -12.47 -9.86 3.46
CA PHE A 194 -11.06 -9.78 3.08
C PHE A 194 -10.61 -11.09 2.44
N ALA A 195 -9.58 -11.03 1.60
CA ALA A 195 -8.99 -12.21 0.99
C ALA A 195 -7.52 -11.99 0.67
N ASP A 196 -6.78 -13.09 0.55
CA ASP A 196 -5.46 -13.09 -0.07
C ASP A 196 -5.49 -13.88 -1.38
N ALA A 197 -4.59 -13.52 -2.28
CA ALA A 197 -4.25 -14.31 -3.45
C ALA A 197 -2.74 -14.32 -3.65
N ALA A 198 -2.25 -15.32 -4.37
CA ALA A 198 -0.87 -15.41 -4.78
C ALA A 198 -0.81 -15.94 -6.22
N VAL A 199 0.20 -15.49 -6.95
CA VAL A 199 0.59 -15.89 -8.30
C VAL A 199 2.10 -16.11 -8.32
N GLU A 200 2.68 -16.30 -9.50
CA GLU A 200 4.14 -16.38 -9.65
C GLU A 200 4.84 -15.15 -9.05
N PRO A 201 6.00 -15.28 -8.37
CA PRO A 201 6.66 -14.18 -7.68
C PRO A 201 6.91 -12.94 -8.54
N ILE A 202 7.34 -13.14 -9.80
CA ILE A 202 7.59 -12.08 -10.77
C ILE A 202 6.31 -11.35 -11.22
N ASP A 203 5.14 -11.95 -11.02
CA ASP A 203 3.84 -11.44 -11.43
C ASP A 203 3.04 -10.85 -10.24
N PHE A 204 3.71 -10.51 -9.13
CA PHE A 204 3.07 -9.79 -8.01
C PHE A 204 2.25 -8.55 -8.42
N PRO A 205 2.59 -7.76 -9.47
CA PRO A 205 1.80 -6.60 -9.85
C PRO A 205 0.34 -6.91 -10.19
N ILE A 206 0.06 -8.13 -10.68
CA ILE A 206 -1.30 -8.56 -11.03
C ILE A 206 -1.99 -9.35 -9.92
N ALA A 207 -1.29 -9.71 -8.84
CA ALA A 207 -1.87 -10.44 -7.71
C ALA A 207 -3.14 -9.78 -7.12
N PRO A 208 -3.25 -8.43 -7.00
CA PRO A 208 -4.47 -7.80 -6.48
C PRO A 208 -5.71 -8.10 -7.35
N ALA A 209 -5.56 -8.25 -8.67
CA ALA A 209 -6.64 -8.60 -9.59
C ALA A 209 -7.23 -10.00 -9.32
N TYR A 210 -6.52 -10.85 -8.57
CA TYR A 210 -7.02 -12.15 -8.11
C TYR A 210 -7.57 -12.11 -6.67
N ALA A 211 -7.10 -11.18 -5.83
CA ALA A 211 -7.62 -11.01 -4.48
C ALA A 211 -8.97 -10.28 -4.48
N VAL A 212 -9.12 -9.23 -5.30
CA VAL A 212 -10.33 -8.41 -5.40
C VAL A 212 -11.59 -9.24 -5.71
N PRO A 213 -11.62 -10.10 -6.76
CA PRO A 213 -12.81 -10.89 -7.07
C PRO A 213 -13.21 -11.87 -5.96
N LYS A 214 -12.24 -12.38 -5.17
CA LYS A 214 -12.54 -13.23 -4.01
C LYS A 214 -13.30 -12.45 -2.93
N VAL A 215 -12.86 -11.22 -2.63
CA VAL A 215 -13.53 -10.33 -1.67
C VAL A 215 -14.94 -9.98 -2.13
N LEU A 216 -15.09 -9.57 -3.39
CA LEU A 216 -16.40 -9.22 -3.96
C LEU A 216 -17.36 -10.42 -3.93
N LYS A 217 -16.88 -11.60 -4.33
CA LYS A 217 -17.67 -12.84 -4.31
C LYS A 217 -18.10 -13.23 -2.89
N ASP A 218 -17.20 -13.14 -1.91
CA ASP A 218 -17.50 -13.46 -0.51
C ASP A 218 -18.51 -12.49 0.11
N ALA A 219 -18.42 -11.21 -0.27
CA ALA A 219 -19.36 -10.17 0.15
C ALA A 219 -20.70 -10.19 -0.63
N GLY A 220 -20.78 -10.95 -1.73
CA GLY A 220 -21.94 -10.93 -2.63
C GLY A 220 -22.13 -9.60 -3.36
N LEU A 221 -21.05 -8.86 -3.60
CA LEU A 221 -21.05 -7.56 -4.29
C LEU A 221 -20.43 -7.68 -5.68
N LYS A 222 -20.68 -6.67 -6.50
CA LYS A 222 -20.04 -6.46 -7.80
C LYS A 222 -19.07 -5.28 -7.74
N LYS A 223 -18.21 -5.14 -8.75
CA LYS A 223 -17.24 -4.03 -8.83
C LYS A 223 -17.95 -2.67 -8.92
N GLU A 224 -19.14 -2.63 -9.49
CA GLU A 224 -19.95 -1.41 -9.64
C GLU A 224 -20.48 -0.89 -8.30
N ASP A 225 -20.61 -1.76 -7.29
CA ASP A 225 -21.07 -1.41 -5.94
C ASP A 225 -19.97 -0.69 -5.12
N ILE A 226 -18.73 -0.69 -5.61
CA ILE A 226 -17.59 -0.07 -4.93
C ILE A 226 -17.49 1.41 -5.34
N THR A 227 -17.58 2.28 -4.34
CA THR A 227 -17.48 3.72 -4.55
C THR A 227 -16.03 4.18 -4.68
N MET A 228 -15.13 3.60 -3.90
CA MET A 228 -13.72 4.01 -3.84
C MET A 228 -12.79 2.80 -3.79
N TRP A 229 -11.75 2.85 -4.62
CA TRP A 229 -10.72 1.83 -4.71
C TRP A 229 -9.38 2.41 -4.23
N GLU A 230 -8.74 1.71 -3.30
CA GLU A 230 -7.36 1.99 -2.91
C GLU A 230 -6.48 0.83 -3.38
N VAL A 231 -5.89 0.96 -4.56
CA VAL A 231 -4.93 -0.02 -5.10
C VAL A 231 -3.53 0.53 -4.83
N ASN A 232 -2.77 -0.11 -3.94
CA ASN A 232 -1.47 0.40 -3.52
C ASN A 232 -0.55 0.67 -4.72
N GLU A 233 -0.04 1.89 -4.81
CA GLU A 233 0.82 2.37 -5.90
C GLU A 233 2.29 1.96 -5.68
N ALA A 234 2.59 0.67 -5.54
CA ALA A 234 3.99 0.24 -5.46
C ALA A 234 4.79 0.68 -6.70
N PHE A 235 4.13 0.64 -7.86
CA PHE A 235 4.56 1.27 -9.11
C PHE A 235 3.31 1.72 -9.87
N SER A 236 3.39 2.74 -10.71
CA SER A 236 2.27 3.16 -11.58
C SER A 236 1.72 1.98 -12.39
N VAL A 237 2.59 1.09 -12.89
CA VAL A 237 2.19 -0.11 -13.63
C VAL A 237 1.28 -1.04 -12.83
N VAL A 238 1.43 -1.13 -11.50
CA VAL A 238 0.58 -1.98 -10.66
C VAL A 238 -0.87 -1.50 -10.74
N VAL A 239 -1.10 -0.21 -10.60
CA VAL A 239 -2.46 0.34 -10.64
C VAL A 239 -3.05 0.24 -12.03
N LEU A 240 -2.28 0.60 -13.06
CA LEU A 240 -2.72 0.51 -14.45
C LEU A 240 -3.07 -0.94 -14.86
N ALA A 241 -2.27 -1.92 -14.43
CA ALA A 241 -2.55 -3.33 -14.65
C ALA A 241 -3.87 -3.76 -13.99
N ASN A 242 -4.12 -3.34 -12.75
CA ASN A 242 -5.34 -3.70 -12.03
C ASN A 242 -6.58 -2.97 -12.58
N ILE A 243 -6.46 -1.70 -12.97
CA ILE A 243 -7.51 -0.97 -13.70
C ILE A 243 -7.88 -1.73 -14.98
N LYS A 244 -6.88 -2.17 -15.76
CA LYS A 244 -7.08 -2.89 -17.02
C LYS A 244 -7.73 -4.26 -16.81
N MET A 245 -7.22 -5.07 -15.88
CA MET A 245 -7.67 -6.44 -15.66
C MET A 245 -9.05 -6.54 -15.00
N LEU A 246 -9.37 -5.61 -14.10
CA LEU A 246 -10.67 -5.57 -13.42
C LEU A 246 -11.68 -4.64 -14.13
N GLU A 247 -11.22 -3.91 -15.14
CA GLU A 247 -11.96 -2.86 -15.86
C GLU A 247 -12.60 -1.87 -14.87
N LEU A 248 -11.75 -1.28 -14.02
CA LEU A 248 -12.19 -0.29 -13.02
C LEU A 248 -12.36 1.08 -13.67
N ASP A 249 -13.28 1.87 -13.14
CA ASP A 249 -13.34 3.30 -13.44
C ASP A 249 -12.13 4.01 -12.79
N PRO A 250 -11.18 4.57 -13.59
CA PRO A 250 -9.99 5.22 -13.04
C PRO A 250 -10.31 6.43 -12.16
N GLN A 251 -11.49 7.04 -12.31
CA GLN A 251 -11.91 8.18 -11.48
C GLN A 251 -12.25 7.80 -10.03
N LYS A 252 -12.46 6.50 -9.77
CA LYS A 252 -12.71 5.94 -8.44
C LYS A 252 -11.47 5.31 -7.78
N VAL A 253 -10.33 5.29 -8.47
CA VAL A 253 -9.09 4.65 -8.00
C VAL A 253 -8.12 5.70 -7.47
N ASN A 254 -7.65 5.51 -6.23
CA ASN A 254 -6.64 6.32 -5.55
C ASN A 254 -6.93 7.83 -5.64
N ILE A 255 -8.15 8.20 -5.27
CA ILE A 255 -8.69 9.50 -5.67
C ILE A 255 -7.98 10.69 -5.00
N ASN A 256 -7.27 10.44 -3.91
CA ASN A 256 -6.50 11.41 -3.14
C ASN A 256 -4.99 11.16 -3.23
N GLY A 257 -4.54 10.45 -4.27
CA GLY A 257 -3.15 10.06 -4.48
C GLY A 257 -2.79 8.76 -3.76
N GLY A 258 -1.52 8.36 -3.83
CA GLY A 258 -1.09 7.09 -3.25
C GLY A 258 0.43 6.97 -3.13
N ALA A 259 0.92 5.74 -3.05
CA ALA A 259 2.31 5.44 -2.70
C ALA A 259 3.37 5.95 -3.70
N VAL A 260 3.02 6.27 -4.95
CA VAL A 260 3.96 6.89 -5.91
C VAL A 260 4.31 8.31 -5.47
N SER A 261 3.35 9.05 -4.90
CA SER A 261 3.53 10.46 -4.54
C SER A 261 3.58 10.72 -3.03
N LEU A 262 2.94 9.89 -2.21
CA LEU A 262 2.92 10.00 -0.75
C LEU A 262 4.02 9.16 -0.10
N GLY A 263 4.64 8.26 -0.86
CA GLY A 263 5.67 7.34 -0.38
C GLY A 263 5.15 5.99 0.10
N HIS A 264 6.08 5.06 0.30
CA HIS A 264 5.80 3.66 0.60
C HIS A 264 6.67 3.09 1.73
N PRO A 265 6.40 3.44 3.00
CA PRO A 265 6.89 2.65 4.12
C PRO A 265 6.19 1.28 4.05
N ILE A 266 6.93 0.24 3.66
CA ILE A 266 6.39 -1.04 3.18
C ILE A 266 5.46 -1.71 4.21
N GLY A 267 5.86 -1.78 5.48
CA GLY A 267 5.03 -2.35 6.56
C GLY A 267 3.79 -1.52 6.90
N MET A 268 3.78 -0.22 6.60
CA MET A 268 2.70 0.73 6.94
C MET A 268 1.60 0.81 5.90
N SER A 269 1.96 0.80 4.62
CA SER A 269 1.10 1.29 3.54
C SER A 269 -0.25 0.59 3.46
N GLY A 270 -0.29 -0.73 3.67
CA GLY A 270 -1.57 -1.43 3.70
C GLY A 270 -2.52 -0.93 4.80
N ALA A 271 -2.01 -0.61 6.00
CA ALA A 271 -2.86 -0.04 7.05
C ALA A 271 -3.32 1.38 6.69
N ARG A 272 -2.45 2.20 6.08
CA ARG A 272 -2.78 3.55 5.59
C ARG A 272 -3.96 3.54 4.61
N LEU A 273 -4.00 2.62 3.64
CA LEU A 273 -5.13 2.54 2.70
C LEU A 273 -6.48 2.31 3.41
N VAL A 274 -6.49 1.47 4.45
CA VAL A 274 -7.71 1.17 5.22
C VAL A 274 -8.13 2.36 6.09
N VAL A 275 -7.16 3.04 6.72
CA VAL A 275 -7.40 4.30 7.42
C VAL A 275 -8.03 5.30 6.44
N HIS A 276 -7.42 5.46 5.26
CA HIS A 276 -7.89 6.40 4.26
C HIS A 276 -9.34 6.16 3.83
N LEU A 277 -9.68 4.93 3.44
CA LEU A 277 -11.06 4.57 3.13
C LEU A 277 -12.01 4.84 4.31
N THR A 278 -11.56 4.57 5.54
CA THR A 278 -12.37 4.79 6.74
C THR A 278 -12.74 6.27 6.91
N HIS A 279 -11.86 7.21 6.54
CA HIS A 279 -12.12 8.64 6.66
C HIS A 279 -12.74 9.26 5.40
N ALA A 280 -12.40 8.76 4.20
CA ALA A 280 -12.79 9.36 2.92
C ALA A 280 -14.18 8.93 2.42
N LEU A 281 -14.64 7.72 2.76
CA LEU A 281 -15.97 7.23 2.37
C LEU A 281 -17.10 7.99 3.09
N LYS A 282 -18.24 8.13 2.40
CA LYS A 282 -19.50 8.62 2.98
C LYS A 282 -20.35 7.48 3.52
N GLN A 283 -21.25 7.78 4.45
CA GLN A 283 -22.09 6.79 5.12
C GLN A 283 -22.80 5.86 4.12
N GLY A 284 -22.70 4.55 4.34
CA GLY A 284 -23.29 3.51 3.50
C GLY A 284 -22.44 3.06 2.32
N GLU A 285 -21.44 3.84 1.91
CA GLU A 285 -20.56 3.51 0.78
C GLU A 285 -19.61 2.36 1.09
N TYR A 286 -19.30 1.57 0.05
CA TYR A 286 -18.28 0.54 0.09
C TYR A 286 -16.97 1.04 -0.50
N GLY A 287 -15.88 0.75 0.18
CA GLY A 287 -14.53 0.95 -0.33
C GLY A 287 -13.71 -0.32 -0.25
N LEU A 288 -12.87 -0.53 -1.25
CA LEU A 288 -12.04 -1.73 -1.35
C LEU A 288 -10.57 -1.34 -1.50
N ALA A 289 -9.76 -1.73 -0.52
CA ALA A 289 -8.31 -1.59 -0.57
C ALA A 289 -7.66 -2.90 -0.99
N SER A 290 -6.64 -2.82 -1.84
CA SER A 290 -5.83 -3.97 -2.27
C SER A 290 -4.36 -3.59 -2.37
N ILE A 291 -3.49 -4.50 -1.95
CA ILE A 291 -2.05 -4.27 -1.89
C ILE A 291 -1.31 -5.55 -2.30
N CYS A 292 -0.37 -5.41 -3.22
CA CYS A 292 0.55 -6.49 -3.58
C CYS A 292 1.71 -6.59 -2.58
N ASN A 293 2.38 -7.74 -2.55
CA ASN A 293 3.59 -7.96 -1.76
C ASN A 293 4.63 -8.79 -2.53
N GLY A 294 5.91 -8.56 -2.23
CA GLY A 294 7.01 -9.36 -2.75
C GLY A 294 6.78 -10.86 -2.53
N GLY A 295 7.25 -11.68 -3.49
CA GLY A 295 6.97 -13.12 -3.51
C GLY A 295 5.66 -13.52 -4.21
N GLY A 296 4.95 -12.59 -4.86
CA GLY A 296 3.80 -12.90 -5.73
C GLY A 296 2.43 -12.79 -5.06
N GLY A 297 2.34 -12.24 -3.84
CA GLY A 297 1.10 -12.18 -3.07
C GLY A 297 0.33 -10.86 -3.23
N ALA A 298 -0.93 -10.88 -2.81
CA ALA A 298 -1.72 -9.69 -2.52
C ALA A 298 -2.77 -9.94 -1.44
N SER A 299 -3.07 -8.90 -0.68
CA SER A 299 -4.21 -8.84 0.25
C SER A 299 -5.24 -7.81 -0.25
N ALA A 300 -6.53 -8.11 -0.07
CA ALA A 300 -7.63 -7.18 -0.33
C ALA A 300 -8.61 -7.16 0.86
N ILE A 301 -9.20 -5.99 1.14
CA ILE A 301 -10.18 -5.77 2.21
C ILE A 301 -11.27 -4.84 1.72
N LEU A 302 -12.50 -5.21 2.03
CA LEU A 302 -13.69 -4.43 1.79
C LEU A 302 -14.18 -3.88 3.13
N ILE A 303 -14.42 -2.57 3.17
CA ILE A 303 -15.09 -1.92 4.30
C ILE A 303 -16.35 -1.21 3.81
N GLN A 304 -17.31 -1.07 4.73
CA GLN A 304 -18.49 -0.25 4.54
C GLN A 304 -18.48 0.87 5.58
N LYS A 305 -18.64 2.11 5.14
CA LYS A 305 -18.74 3.26 6.05
C LYS A 305 -20.07 3.23 6.82
N LEU A 306 -20.02 3.50 8.13
CA LEU A 306 -21.17 3.50 9.04
C LEU A 306 -21.71 4.92 9.32
#